data_AF-A0A662VC23-F1
#
_entry.id   AF-A0A662VC23-F1
#
_cell.length_a   1.000
_cell.length_b   1.000
_cell.length_c   1.000
_cell.angle_alpha   90.00
_cell.angle_beta   90.00
_cell.angle_gamma   90.00
#
_symmetry.space_group_name_H-M   'P 1'
#
loop_
_entity.id
_entity.type
_entity.pdbx_description
1 polymer ?
#
loop_
_entity_poly.entity_id
_entity_poly.type
_entity_poly.pdbx_seq_one_letter_code
_entity_poly.pdbx_strand_id
1 'polypeptide(L)'
;MRVLGMVRDITILYSAADAFITRSGRTTTADLLCASLPAVLIPIRGHMEQEAIAKAMSRLYGYPTIREYRCSPHRLAEELMKSIENRPKPPTEECLGGVKTAHLLLELVH
;
A
#
# COMPACT_ATOMS: atom_id res chain seq x y z
N MET A 1 -9.77 18.02 14.61
CA MET A 1 -9.65 16.67 13.98
C MET A 1 -11.06 16.16 13.68
N ARG A 2 -11.33 15.73 12.45
CA ARG A 2 -12.62 15.14 12.05
C ARG A 2 -12.41 13.65 11.81
N VAL A 3 -13.21 12.80 12.46
CA VAL A 3 -13.20 11.34 12.26
C VAL A 3 -14.49 10.96 11.55
N LEU A 4 -14.36 10.23 10.45
CA LEU A 4 -15.48 9.68 9.68
C LEU A 4 -15.51 8.16 9.90
N GLY A 5 -16.71 7.58 9.98
CA GLY A 5 -16.87 6.13 10.08
C GLY A 5 -16.64 5.46 8.73
N MET A 6 -17.70 5.34 7.92
CA MET A 6 -17.62 4.85 6.55
C MET A 6 -17.71 6.04 5.57
N VAL A 7 -16.83 6.05 4.57
CA VAL A 7 -16.88 7.00 3.45
C VAL A 7 -17.22 6.22 2.19
N ARG A 8 -18.30 6.60 1.50
CA ARG A 8 -18.75 5.91 0.29
C ARG A 8 -17.84 6.18 -0.90
N ASP A 9 -17.43 7.44 -1.07
CA ASP A 9 -16.49 7.86 -2.12
C ASP A 9 -15.13 8.12 -1.48
N ILE A 10 -14.38 7.04 -1.27
CA ILE A 10 -13.06 7.10 -0.64
C ILE A 10 -11.99 7.62 -1.62
N THR A 11 -12.25 7.51 -2.92
CA THR A 11 -11.36 7.98 -4.00
C THR A 11 -11.12 9.48 -3.95
N ILE A 12 -12.15 10.29 -3.66
CA ILE A 12 -11.98 11.73 -3.45
C ILE A 12 -11.04 12.00 -2.27
N LEU A 13 -11.14 11.21 -1.18
CA LEU A 13 -10.26 11.40 -0.04
C LEU A 13 -8.80 11.06 -0.35
N TYR A 14 -8.54 10.05 -1.18
CA TYR A 14 -7.17 9.75 -1.60
C TYR A 14 -6.55 10.95 -2.34
N SER A 15 -7.30 11.63 -3.21
CA SER A 15 -6.78 12.80 -3.94
C SER A 15 -6.41 13.99 -3.04
N ALA A 16 -7.06 14.10 -1.87
CA ALA A 16 -6.84 15.19 -0.92
C ALA A 16 -5.91 14.80 0.25
N ALA A 17 -5.47 13.54 0.32
CA ALA A 17 -4.67 13.04 1.42
C ALA A 17 -3.17 13.22 1.16
N ASP A 18 -2.42 13.60 2.19
CA ASP A 18 -0.95 13.65 2.13
C ASP A 18 -0.29 12.29 2.37
N ALA A 19 -1.00 11.38 3.06
CA ALA A 19 -0.50 10.05 3.37
C ALA A 19 -1.63 9.05 3.67
N PHE A 20 -1.29 7.76 3.63
CA PHE A 20 -2.20 6.62 3.83
C PHE A 20 -1.74 5.73 4.98
N ILE A 21 -2.66 5.27 5.83
CA ILE A 21 -2.42 4.18 6.77
C ILE A 21 -3.38 3.03 6.45
N THR A 22 -2.87 1.82 6.24
CA THR A 22 -3.68 0.69 5.77
C THR A 22 -3.33 -0.62 6.45
N ARG A 23 -4.31 -1.52 6.54
CA ARG A 23 -4.13 -2.93 6.92
C ARG A 23 -3.57 -3.79 5.80
N SER A 24 -3.24 -3.22 4.65
CA SER A 24 -2.70 -3.96 3.48
C SER A 24 -3.74 -4.89 2.86
N GLY A 25 -5.01 -4.50 2.88
CA GLY A 25 -6.06 -5.19 2.13
C GLY A 25 -5.80 -5.10 0.63
N ARG A 26 -6.19 -6.12 -0.14
CA ARG A 26 -5.83 -6.23 -1.57
C ARG A 26 -6.26 -5.02 -2.41
N THR A 27 -7.55 -4.67 -2.34
CA THR A 27 -8.11 -3.54 -3.10
C THR A 27 -7.57 -2.22 -2.60
N THR A 28 -7.54 -2.00 -1.28
CA THR A 28 -7.00 -0.78 -0.67
C THR A 28 -5.52 -0.56 -1.01
N THR A 29 -4.75 -1.63 -1.16
CA THR A 29 -3.33 -1.53 -1.54
C THR A 29 -3.18 -1.22 -3.03
N ALA A 30 -4.07 -1.74 -3.88
CA ALA A 30 -4.12 -1.34 -5.29
C ALA A 30 -4.49 0.15 -5.43
N ASP A 31 -5.47 0.61 -4.65
CA ASP A 31 -5.84 2.04 -4.60
C ASP A 31 -4.65 2.90 -4.18
N LEU A 32 -3.89 2.47 -3.16
CA LEU A 32 -2.68 3.15 -2.71
C LEU A 32 -1.65 3.29 -3.84
N LEU A 33 -1.42 2.22 -4.61
CA LEU A 33 -0.50 2.26 -5.75
C LEU A 33 -0.98 3.22 -6.84
N CYS A 34 -2.28 3.22 -7.15
CA CYS A 34 -2.88 4.16 -8.11
C CYS A 34 -2.76 5.60 -7.63
N ALA A 35 -3.00 5.85 -6.34
CA ALA A 35 -2.91 7.19 -5.75
C ALA A 35 -1.46 7.67 -5.56
N SER A 36 -0.48 6.74 -5.54
CA SER A 36 0.95 7.03 -5.36
C SER A 36 1.24 7.91 -4.12
N LEU A 37 0.52 7.63 -3.03
CA LEU A 37 0.64 8.37 -1.78
C LEU A 37 1.71 7.77 -0.88
N PRO A 38 2.43 8.58 -0.08
CA PRO A 38 3.12 8.11 1.12
C PRO A 38 2.24 7.21 1.98
N ALA A 39 2.79 6.14 2.56
CA ALA A 39 1.97 5.25 3.38
C ALA A 39 2.74 4.44 4.42
N VAL A 40 2.02 3.99 5.45
CA VAL A 40 2.48 2.98 6.41
C VAL A 40 1.51 1.80 6.42
N LEU A 41 2.06 0.59 6.29
CA LEU A 41 1.30 -0.66 6.26
C LEU A 41 1.34 -1.33 7.64
N ILE A 42 0.17 -1.69 8.17
CA ILE A 42 0.01 -2.30 9.49
C ILE A 42 -0.85 -3.56 9.36
N PRO A 43 -0.38 -4.62 8.71
CA PRO A 43 -1.16 -5.84 8.51
C PRO A 43 -1.59 -6.44 9.85
N ILE A 44 -2.79 -7.03 9.88
CA ILE A 44 -3.31 -7.74 11.06
C ILE A 44 -2.46 -8.98 11.32
N ARG A 45 -2.06 -9.19 12.57
CA ARG A 45 -1.24 -10.34 12.95
C ARG A 45 -1.93 -11.66 12.58
N GLY A 46 -1.24 -12.51 11.83
CA GLY A 46 -1.74 -13.82 11.42
C GLY A 46 -2.67 -13.79 10.20
N HIS A 47 -2.98 -12.61 9.66
CA HIS A 47 -3.73 -12.50 8.42
C HIS A 47 -2.80 -12.65 7.22
N MET A 48 -2.58 -13.90 6.80
CA MET A 48 -1.56 -14.28 5.79
C MET A 48 -1.57 -13.40 4.52
N GLU A 49 -2.74 -13.10 3.95
CA GLU A 49 -2.82 -12.28 2.74
C GLU A 49 -2.32 -10.85 2.96
N GLN A 50 -2.72 -10.19 4.05
CA GLN A 50 -2.30 -8.83 4.38
C GLN A 50 -0.80 -8.78 4.67
N GLU A 51 -0.26 -9.77 5.38
CA GLU A 51 1.17 -9.86 5.66
C GLU A 51 1.98 -10.08 4.38
N ALA A 52 1.49 -10.93 3.47
CA ALA A 52 2.12 -11.17 2.17
C ALA A 52 2.11 -9.91 1.28
N ILE A 53 0.99 -9.20 1.23
CA ILE A 53 0.87 -7.93 0.51
C ILE A 53 1.80 -6.88 1.11
N ALA A 54 1.82 -6.71 2.44
CA ALA A 54 2.69 -5.74 3.09
C ALA A 54 4.17 -6.03 2.80
N LYS A 55 4.57 -7.32 2.86
CA LYS A 55 5.92 -7.76 2.49
C LYS A 55 6.24 -7.45 1.04
N ALA A 56 5.31 -7.68 0.11
CA ALA A 56 5.50 -7.37 -1.30
C ALA A 56 5.64 -5.85 -1.53
N MET A 57 4.78 -5.05 -0.91
CA MET A 57 4.79 -3.58 -1.01
C MET A 57 6.08 -2.97 -0.47
N SER A 58 6.54 -3.47 0.67
CA SER A 58 7.83 -3.06 1.25
C SER A 58 9.00 -3.41 0.34
N ARG A 59 9.02 -4.63 -0.21
CA ARG A 59 10.11 -5.08 -1.09
C ARG A 59 10.14 -4.37 -2.44
N LEU A 60 8.99 -4.17 -3.07
CA LEU A 60 8.89 -3.67 -4.45
C LEU A 60 8.92 -2.14 -4.53
N TYR A 61 8.26 -1.47 -3.59
CA TYR A 61 8.04 -0.02 -3.65
C TYR A 61 8.61 0.73 -2.45
N GLY A 62 9.16 0.02 -1.45
CA GLY A 62 9.81 0.63 -0.29
C GLY A 62 8.85 1.10 0.79
N TYR A 63 7.56 0.72 0.76
CA TYR A 63 6.64 1.16 1.79
C TYR A 63 7.00 0.60 3.19
N PRO A 64 7.05 1.44 4.24
CA PRO A 64 7.30 0.98 5.59
C PRO A 64 6.15 0.09 6.08
N THR A 65 6.52 -1.00 6.74
CA THR A 65 5.56 -1.94 7.36
C THR A 65 5.83 -2.04 8.86
N ILE A 66 4.81 -1.77 9.67
CA ILE A 66 4.86 -1.93 11.12
C ILE A 66 4.08 -3.19 11.47
N ARG A 67 4.71 -4.11 12.22
CA ARG A 67 3.98 -5.23 12.81
C ARG A 67 2.97 -4.69 13.81
N GLU A 68 1.72 -5.12 13.73
CA GLU A 68 0.61 -4.60 14.56
C GLU A 68 0.95 -4.50 16.06
N TYR A 69 1.51 -5.55 16.65
CA TYR A 69 1.89 -5.59 18.08
C TYR A 69 3.09 -4.68 18.44
N ARG A 70 3.74 -4.08 17.46
CA ARG A 70 4.81 -3.07 17.62
C ARG A 70 4.35 -1.68 17.21
N CYS A 71 3.08 -1.51 16.82
CA CYS A 71 2.53 -0.23 16.45
C CYS A 71 2.23 0.59 17.70
N SER A 72 3.03 1.63 17.92
CA SER A 72 2.78 2.66 18.91
C SER A 72 2.52 4.00 18.19
N PRO A 73 1.84 4.96 18.84
CA PRO A 73 1.63 6.29 18.26
C PRO A 73 2.93 6.95 17.79
N HIS A 74 3.99 6.88 18.60
CA HIS A 74 5.30 7.44 18.25
C HIS A 74 5.89 6.75 17.02
N ARG A 75 5.89 5.41 16.98
CA ARG A 75 6.47 4.67 15.86
C ARG A 75 5.70 4.94 14.57
N LEU A 76 4.37 4.95 14.65
CA LEU A 76 3.51 5.25 13.50
C LEU A 76 3.79 6.66 12.97
N ALA A 77 3.85 7.66 13.84
CA ALA A 77 4.16 9.03 13.44
C ALA A 77 5.54 9.13 12.79
N GLU A 78 6.56 8.49 13.36
CA GLU A 78 7.92 8.49 12.82
C GLU A 78 7.99 7.88 11.41
N GLU A 79 7.41 6.70 11.21
CA GLU A 79 7.40 6.04 9.89
C GLU A 79 6.58 6.83 8.86
N LEU A 80 5.47 7.46 9.28
CA LEU A 80 4.63 8.27 8.41
C LEU A 80 5.38 9.53 7.95
N MET A 81 6.03 10.25 8.87
CA MET A 81 6.83 11.42 8.54
C MET A 81 7.97 11.08 7.58
N LYS A 82 8.71 9.99 7.86
CA LYS A 82 9.75 9.49 6.95
C LYS A 82 9.20 9.15 5.57
N SER A 83 8.00 8.56 5.49
CA SER A 83 7.38 8.23 4.20
C SER A 83 6.92 9.48 3.44
N ILE A 84 6.45 10.53 4.12
CA ILE A 84 6.06 11.80 3.50
C ILE A 84 7.29 12.50 2.92
N GLU A 85 8.41 12.51 3.65
CA GLU A 85 9.68 13.05 3.20
C GLU A 85 10.27 12.25 2.03
N ASN A 86 10.14 10.92 2.06
CA ASN A 86 10.67 9.99 1.07
C ASN A 86 9.53 9.37 0.26
N ARG A 87 8.91 10.16 -0.62
CA ARG A 87 7.78 9.70 -1.44
C ARG A 87 8.10 8.33 -2.08
N PRO A 88 7.16 7.37 -1.99
CA PRO A 88 7.36 6.03 -2.51
C PRO A 88 7.52 6.06 -4.04
N LYS A 89 8.23 5.06 -4.58
CA LYS A 89 8.40 4.94 -6.02
C LYS A 89 7.04 4.66 -6.66
N PRO A 90 6.68 5.37 -7.74
CA PRO A 90 5.48 5.03 -8.49
C PRO A 90 5.61 3.62 -9.08
N PRO A 91 4.50 2.89 -9.22
CA PRO A 91 4.53 1.61 -9.91
C PRO A 91 4.97 1.77 -11.37
N THR A 92 5.79 0.84 -11.86
CA THR A 92 6.22 0.76 -13.26
C THR A 92 5.30 -0.16 -14.06
N GLU A 93 5.34 -0.10 -15.40
CA GLU A 93 4.53 -0.98 -16.26
C GLU A 93 4.78 -2.47 -15.99
N GLU A 94 6.00 -2.87 -15.60
CA GLU A 94 6.34 -4.25 -15.20
C GLU A 94 5.54 -4.75 -13.99
N CYS A 95 5.04 -3.83 -13.17
CA CYS A 95 4.27 -4.15 -11.97
C CYS A 95 2.78 -4.36 -12.26
N LEU A 96 2.34 -4.07 -13.50
CA LEU A 96 1.01 -4.43 -13.97
C LEU A 96 1.01 -5.92 -14.27
N GLY A 97 0.53 -6.73 -13.33
CA GLY A 97 0.44 -8.19 -13.48
C GLY A 97 -0.22 -8.62 -14.79
N GLY A 98 -1.13 -7.81 -15.35
CA GLY A 98 -1.71 -8.02 -16.67
C GLY A 98 -0.69 -8.05 -17.83
N VAL A 99 0.34 -7.21 -17.80
CA VAL A 99 1.41 -7.18 -18.81
C VAL A 99 2.27 -8.44 -18.72
N LYS A 100 2.66 -8.83 -17.50
CA LYS A 100 3.44 -10.05 -17.27
C LYS A 100 2.63 -11.31 -17.60
N THR A 101 1.35 -11.36 -17.22
CA THR A 101 0.45 -12.46 -17.58
C THR A 101 0.24 -12.53 -19.08
N ALA A 102 0.06 -11.39 -19.77
CA ALA A 102 -0.03 -11.37 -21.23
C ALA A 102 1.25 -11.91 -21.88
N HIS A 103 2.43 -11.54 -21.38
CA HIS A 103 3.70 -12.06 -21.87
C HIS A 103 3.84 -13.58 -21.67
N LEU A 104 3.54 -14.08 -20.48
CA LEU A 104 3.56 -15.53 -20.18
C LEU A 104 2.53 -16.31 -21.00
N LEU A 105 1.36 -15.72 -21.27
CA LEU A 105 0.37 -16.34 -22.14
C LEU A 105 0.90 -16.47 -23.57
N LEU A 106 1.57 -15.43 -24.10
CA LEU A 106 2.18 -15.47 -25.43
C LEU A 106 3.26 -16.55 -25.55
N GLU A 107 4.07 -16.76 -24.49
CA GLU A 107 5.09 -17.83 -24.44
C GLU A 107 4.48 -19.24 -24.43
N LEU A 108 3.24 -19.42 -23.96
CA LEU A 108 2.57 -20.72 -23.91
C LEU A 108 1.86 -21.11 -25.22
N VAL A 109 1.66 -20.15 -26.15
CA VAL A 109 1.00 -20.40 -27.45
C VAL A 109 2.00 -20.60 -28.60
N HIS A 110 3.30 -20.59 -28.29
CA HIS A 110 4.41 -20.90 -29.20
C HIS A 110 5.09 -22.21 -28.81
#